data_AF-A0A330M9Q0-F1
#
_entry.id   AF-A0A330M9Q0-F1
#
_cell.length_a   1.000
_cell.length_b   1.000
_cell.length_c   1.000
_cell.angle_alpha   90.00
_cell.angle_beta   90.00
_cell.angle_gamma   90.00
#
_symmetry.space_group_name_H-M   'P 1'
#
loop_
_entity.id
_entity.type
_entity.pdbx_description
1 polymer ?
#
loop_
_entity_poly.entity_id
_entity_poly.type
_entity_poly.pdbx_seq_one_letter_code
_entity_poly.pdbx_strand_id
1 'polypeptide(L)' 'MLIDGEPHLFKKGDYICFNADTAIAHTLRNDSDKEFVFLVIGNRDKHDVVVYPENNKVLVRENQLLGCDTKD' A
#
# COMPACT_ATOMS: atom_id res chain seq x y z
N MET A 1 -1.32 5.36 10.16
CA MET A 1 -0.75 5.03 8.85
C MET A 1 0.74 4.93 9.05
N LEU A 2 1.39 3.86 8.64
CA LEU A 2 2.86 3.84 8.55
C LEU A 2 3.22 4.33 7.16
N ILE A 3 4.09 5.34 7.05
CA ILE A 3 4.63 5.85 5.78
C ILE A 3 6.13 5.58 5.85
N ASP A 4 6.65 4.69 5.00
CA ASP A 4 8.01 4.14 5.10
C ASP A 4 8.37 3.64 6.51
N GLY A 5 7.40 2.98 7.17
CA GLY A 5 7.55 2.47 8.53
C GLY A 5 7.31 3.49 9.64
N GLU A 6 7.28 4.78 9.32
CA GLU A 6 7.09 5.86 10.31
C GLU A 6 5.60 6.10 10.62
N PRO A 7 5.22 6.22 11.90
CA PRO A 7 3.83 6.38 12.29
C PRO A 7 3.29 7.81 12.04
N HIS A 8 2.25 7.89 11.22
CA HIS A 8 1.43 9.08 11.00
C HIS A 8 0.00 8.84 11.49
N LEU A 9 -0.40 9.62 12.48
CA LEU A 9 -1.77 9.61 13.01
C LEU A 9 -2.72 10.35 12.06
N PHE A 10 -3.93 9.83 11.96
CA PHE A 10 -5.01 10.41 11.17
C PHE A 10 -6.34 10.00 11.80
N LYS A 11 -7.41 10.72 11.47
CA LYS A 11 -8.73 10.59 12.08
C LYS A 11 -9.84 10.58 11.04
N LYS A 12 -11.06 10.32 11.52
CA LYS A 12 -12.26 10.40 10.70
C LYS A 12 -12.35 11.76 9.98
N GLY A 13 -12.52 11.72 8.67
CA GLY A 13 -12.61 12.89 7.81
C GLY A 13 -11.30 13.24 7.11
N ASP A 14 -10.17 12.69 7.57
CA ASP A 14 -8.90 12.84 6.86
C ASP A 14 -8.90 11.97 5.60
N TYR A 15 -8.17 12.42 4.58
CA TYR A 15 -7.86 11.65 3.38
C TYR A 15 -6.34 11.65 3.19
N ILE A 16 -5.84 10.55 2.62
CA ILE A 16 -4.42 10.34 2.36
C ILE A 16 -4.33 9.81 0.94
N CYS A 17 -3.43 10.38 0.13
CA CYS A 17 -3.27 10.01 -1.28
C CYS A 17 -1.88 9.45 -1.53
N PHE A 18 -1.81 8.34 -2.25
CA PHE A 18 -0.56 7.72 -2.67
C PHE A 18 -0.46 7.79 -4.18
N ASN A 19 0.34 8.74 -4.66
CA ASN A 19 0.64 8.85 -6.09
C ASN A 19 1.56 7.70 -6.50
N ALA A 20 1.32 7.15 -7.70
CA ALA A 20 2.21 6.15 -8.30
C ALA A 20 3.64 6.70 -8.44
N ASP A 21 4.62 5.80 -8.50
CA ASP A 21 6.04 6.09 -8.75
C ASP A 21 6.73 7.01 -7.72
N THR A 22 6.18 7.12 -6.50
CA THR A 22 6.81 7.89 -5.41
C THR A 22 7.85 7.11 -4.62
N ALA A 23 7.89 5.78 -4.78
CA ALA A 23 8.67 4.85 -3.95
C ALA A 23 8.39 4.92 -2.44
N ILE A 24 7.28 5.56 -2.04
CA ILE A 24 6.83 5.64 -0.65
C ILE A 24 5.92 4.44 -0.36
N ALA A 25 6.34 3.58 0.56
CA ALA A 25 5.53 2.46 1.02
C ALA A 25 4.57 2.92 2.12
N HIS A 26 3.41 2.26 2.21
CA HIS A 26 2.44 2.56 3.26
C HIS A 26 1.76 1.31 3.81
N THR A 27 1.49 1.34 5.12
CA THR A 27 0.78 0.29 5.83
C THR A 27 -0.31 0.90 6.71
N LEU A 28 -1.56 0.46 6.51
CA LEU A 28 -2.66 0.82 7.39
C LEU A 28 -2.70 -0.17 8.56
N ARG A 29 -2.42 0.33 9.77
CA ARG A 29 -2.48 -0.44 11.01
C ARG A 29 -3.44 0.22 12.00
N ASN A 30 -4.38 -0.55 12.55
CA ASN A 30 -5.26 -0.11 13.62
C ASN A 30 -4.72 -0.61 14.96
N ASP A 31 -4.07 0.28 15.71
CA ASP A 31 -3.50 -0.02 17.04
C ASP A 31 -4.52 0.21 18.19
N SER A 32 -5.80 0.46 17.86
CA SER A 32 -6.86 0.67 18.85
C SER A 32 -7.68 -0.59 19.12
N ASP A 33 -8.46 -0.55 20.20
CA ASP A 33 -9.44 -1.58 20.58
C ASP A 33 -10.82 -1.39 19.92
N LYS A 34 -10.93 -0.45 18.96
CA LYS A 34 -12.18 -0.10 18.28
C LYS A 34 -12.12 -0.48 16.81
N GLU A 35 -13.30 -0.69 16.23
CA GLU A 35 -13.41 -0.85 14.78
C GLU A 35 -12.97 0.42 14.05
N PHE A 36 -12.23 0.23 12.95
CA PHE A 36 -11.78 1.28 12.07
C PHE A 36 -12.35 1.06 10.67
N VAL A 37 -13.27 1.93 10.25
CA VAL A 37 -13.95 1.86 8.94
C VAL A 37 -13.44 2.97 8.04
N PHE A 38 -13.04 2.61 6.83
CA PHE A 38 -12.45 3.52 5.85
C PHE A 38 -12.91 3.16 4.44
N LEU A 39 -12.76 4.13 3.53
CA LEU A 39 -12.97 3.94 2.09
C LEU A 39 -11.61 3.93 1.39
N VAL A 40 -11.36 2.91 0.57
CA VAL A 40 -10.19 2.87 -0.33
C VAL A 40 -10.67 3.09 -1.75
N ILE A 41 -9.99 4.00 -2.44
CA ILE A 41 -10.20 4.28 -3.85
C ILE A 41 -8.86 4.02 -4.54
N GLY A 42 -8.85 3.17 -5.57
CA GLY A 42 -7.65 2.83 -6.32
C GLY A 42 -7.98 2.49 -7.76
N ASN A 43 -6.99 2.68 -8.64
CA ASN A 43 -7.12 2.31 -10.04
C ASN A 43 -7.17 0.78 -10.21
N ARG A 44 -7.74 0.33 -11.33
CA ARG A 44 -7.74 -1.08 -11.75
C ARG A 44 -6.97 -1.25 -13.04
N ASP A 45 -5.67 -0.98 -12.97
CA ASP A 45 -4.79 -0.99 -14.13
C ASP A 45 -4.43 -2.42 -14.56
N LYS A 46 -4.34 -2.66 -15.87
CA LYS A 46 -4.00 -3.99 -16.42
C LYS A 46 -2.58 -4.42 -16.10
N HIS A 47 -1.69 -3.44 -15.93
CA HIS A 47 -0.28 -3.60 -15.63
C HIS A 47 0.04 -2.84 -14.36
N ASP A 48 0.78 -3.47 -13.46
CA ASP A 48 1.12 -2.90 -12.16
C ASP A 48 2.35 -3.59 -11.58
N VAL A 49 3.17 -2.83 -10.84
CA VAL A 49 4.35 -3.36 -10.15
C VAL A 49 4.29 -2.88 -8.71
N VAL A 50 4.21 -3.83 -7.78
CA VAL A 50 4.11 -3.54 -6.35
C VAL A 50 5.37 -4.07 -5.66
N VAL A 51 6.10 -3.19 -4.99
CA VAL A 51 7.25 -3.56 -4.16
C VAL A 51 6.76 -3.71 -2.73
N TYR A 52 7.15 -4.81 -2.08
CA TYR A 52 6.96 -5.06 -0.64
C TYR A 52 8.33 -5.00 0.06
N PRO A 53 8.77 -3.81 0.52
CA PRO A 53 10.14 -3.61 0.98
C PRO A 53 10.50 -4.50 2.17
N GLU A 54 9.60 -4.65 3.15
CA GLU A 54 9.84 -5.44 4.36
C GLU A 54 10.07 -6.94 4.07
N ASN A 55 9.56 -7.44 2.95
CA ASN A 55 9.64 -8.84 2.58
C ASN A 55 10.66 -9.11 1.48
N ASN A 56 11.33 -8.07 0.98
CA ASN A 56 12.19 -8.12 -0.19
C ASN A 56 11.50 -8.75 -1.44
N LYS A 57 10.20 -8.47 -1.63
CA LYS A 57 9.40 -9.05 -2.71
C LYS A 57 8.89 -8.01 -3.69
N VAL A 58 8.70 -8.43 -4.93
CA VAL A 58 8.05 -7.64 -5.99
C VAL A 58 6.93 -8.48 -6.60
N LEU A 59 5.74 -7.90 -6.69
CA LEU A 59 4.61 -8.44 -7.45
C LEU A 59 4.55 -7.71 -8.79
N VAL A 60 4.47 -8.49 -9.87
CA VAL A 60 4.26 -7.98 -11.22
C VAL A 60 2.91 -8.50 -11.72
N ARG A 61 2.04 -7.58 -12.11
CA ARG A 61 0.74 -7.88 -12.73
C ARG A 61 0.80 -7.53 -14.21
N GLU A 62 0.47 -8.49 -15.07
CA GLU A 62 0.35 -8.29 -16.51
C GLU A 62 -0.92 -8.99 -17.03
N ASN A 63 -1.92 -8.23 -17.51
CA ASN A 63 -3.12 -8.80 -18.13
C ASN A 63 -3.77 -9.94 -17.32
N GLN A 64 -3.92 -9.74 -16.01
CA GLN A 64 -4.44 -10.72 -15.02
C GLN A 64 -3.50 -11.86 -14.63
N LEU A 65 -2.33 -11.99 -15.26
CA LEU A 65 -1.27 -12.86 -14.76
C LEU A 65 -0.59 -12.18 -13.57
N LEU A 66 -0.31 -12.98 -12.54
CA LEU A 66 0.38 -12.56 -11.32
C LEU A 66 1.69 -13.33 -11.20
N GLY A 67 2.80 -12.61 -11.14
CA GLY A 67 4.12 -13.12 -10.76
C GLY A 67 4.58 -12.48 -9.45
N CYS A 68 5.36 -13.22 -8.67
CA CYS A 68 6.05 -12.71 -7.48
C CYS A 68 7.51 -13.15 -7.54
N ASP A 69 8.43 -12.21 -7.35
CA ASP A 69 9.87 -12.47 -7.30
C ASP A 69 10.49 -11.80 -6.06
N THR A 70 11.72 -12.20 -5.74
CA THR A 70 12.57 -11.57 -4.74
C THR A 70 13.38 -10.46 -5.38
N LYS A 71 13.56 -9.33 -4.71
CA LYS A 71 14.38 -8.24 -5.22
C LYS A 71 15.86 -8.54 -4.91
N ASP A 72 16.73 -8.56 -5.91
CA ASP A 72 18.19 -8.75 -5.74
C ASP A 72 18.87 -7.56 -5.03
#